data_AF-A0A935K7Z1-F1
#
_entry.id   AF-A0A935K7Z1-F1
#
_cell.length_a   1.000
_cell.length_b   1.000
_cell.length_c   1.000
_cell.angle_alpha   90.00
_cell.angle_beta   90.00
_cell.angle_gamma   90.00
#
_symmetry.space_group_name_H-M   'P 1'
#
loop_
_entity.id
_entity.type
_entity.pdbx_description
1 polymer ?
#
loop_
_entity_poly.entity_id
_entity_poly.type
_entity_poly.pdbx_seq_one_letter_code
_entity_poly.pdbx_strand_id
1 'polypeptide(L)'
;MIKENPITGVGLQKWSCIYPKYFGNEFVDSQIYFIHSIHSHNDFLELFAENGFAAPLVYITIILLIIYNLYKKSKSNENYFFILLSAFATIGFSLIAFPMSKLSSYFLFAIAGGLALSSINEKWKLLSFLPHKSLMFSSFFSF
;
A
#
# COMPACT_ATOMS: atom_id res chain seq x y z
N MET A 1 -25.42 -0.51 1.97
CA MET A 1 -24.54 0.09 0.93
C MET A 1 -24.22 -0.88 -0.19
N ILE A 2 -23.39 -1.91 0.05
CA ILE A 2 -22.95 -2.85 -0.99
C ILE A 2 -24.12 -3.51 -1.74
N LYS A 3 -25.16 -3.95 -1.01
CA LYS A 3 -26.34 -4.56 -1.62
C LYS A 3 -27.12 -3.60 -2.54
N GLU A 4 -27.08 -2.30 -2.27
CA GLU A 4 -27.84 -1.30 -3.03
C GLU A 4 -27.06 -0.80 -4.25
N ASN A 5 -25.74 -0.63 -4.12
CA ASN A 5 -24.87 -0.14 -5.18
C ASN A 5 -23.62 -1.03 -5.34
N PRO A 6 -23.77 -2.30 -5.78
CA PRO A 6 -22.65 -3.26 -5.80
C PRO A 6 -21.60 -2.93 -6.88
N ILE A 7 -21.99 -2.25 -7.96
CA ILE A 7 -21.11 -1.99 -9.11
C ILE A 7 -20.30 -0.71 -8.91
N THR A 8 -20.98 0.39 -8.58
CA THR A 8 -20.39 1.73 -8.48
C THR A 8 -20.08 2.17 -7.06
N GLY A 9 -20.64 1.49 -6.05
CA GLY A 9 -20.65 1.97 -4.68
C GLY A 9 -21.47 3.26 -4.53
N VAL A 10 -21.40 3.85 -3.34
CA VAL A 10 -22.14 5.08 -3.00
C VAL A 10 -21.36 6.37 -3.29
N GLY A 11 -20.07 6.25 -3.61
CA GLY A 11 -19.10 7.33 -3.85
C GLY A 11 -17.99 7.39 -2.79
N LEU A 12 -16.82 7.88 -3.20
CA LEU A 12 -15.62 8.02 -2.35
C LEU A 12 -15.87 8.86 -1.10
N GLN A 13 -15.35 8.41 0.04
CA GLN A 13 -15.44 9.07 1.36
C GLN A 13 -16.88 9.36 1.82
N LYS A 14 -17.87 8.62 1.31
CA LYS A 14 -19.27 8.77 1.70
C LYS A 14 -19.73 7.74 2.73
N TRP A 15 -18.85 6.86 3.19
CA TRP A 15 -19.16 5.90 4.24
C TRP A 15 -19.83 6.58 5.44
N SER A 16 -19.13 7.52 6.09
CA SER A 16 -19.61 8.19 7.31
C SER A 16 -20.92 8.95 7.09
N CYS A 17 -21.12 9.55 5.92
CA CYS A 17 -22.33 10.30 5.58
C CYS A 17 -23.55 9.41 5.38
N ILE A 18 -23.39 8.27 4.70
CA ILE A 18 -24.52 7.43 4.27
C ILE A 18 -24.78 6.28 5.26
N TYR A 19 -23.76 5.84 6.01
CA TYR A 19 -23.87 4.73 6.97
C TYR A 19 -24.99 4.91 8.01
N PRO A 20 -25.22 6.09 8.61
CA PRO A 20 -26.28 6.29 9.61
C PRO A 20 -27.69 5.94 9.11
N LYS A 21 -27.94 6.07 7.79
CA LYS A 21 -29.24 5.72 7.18
C LYS A 21 -29.64 4.26 7.44
N TYR A 22 -28.68 3.37 7.63
CA TYR A 22 -28.94 1.94 7.82
C TYR A 22 -29.27 1.54 9.26
N PHE A 23 -29.25 2.48 10.21
CA PHE A 23 -29.44 2.23 11.64
C PHE A 23 -30.70 2.89 12.22
N GLY A 24 -31.61 3.36 11.36
CA GLY A 24 -32.95 3.81 11.77
C GLY A 24 -32.94 4.96 12.79
N ASN A 25 -33.76 4.84 13.84
CA ASN A 25 -33.94 5.87 14.87
C ASN A 25 -32.80 5.95 15.89
N GLU A 26 -31.74 5.15 15.76
CA GLU A 26 -30.57 5.24 16.65
C GLU A 26 -29.63 6.41 16.28
N PHE A 27 -29.90 7.06 15.14
CA PHE A 27 -29.16 8.22 14.63
C PHE A 27 -30.10 9.40 14.32
N VAL A 28 -30.97 9.77 15.26
CA VAL A 28 -31.72 11.04 15.21
C VAL A 28 -30.75 12.19 15.49
N ASP A 29 -30.94 13.36 14.84
CA ASP A 29 -30.06 14.55 14.93
C ASP A 29 -29.63 14.95 16.36
N SER A 30 -30.42 14.60 17.38
CA SER A 30 -30.12 14.83 18.79
C SER A 30 -29.05 13.90 19.40
N GLN A 31 -28.69 12.79 18.72
CA GLN A 31 -27.76 11.75 19.19
C GLN A 31 -26.55 11.52 18.26
N ILE A 32 -26.48 12.24 17.12
CA ILE A 32 -25.46 12.07 16.07
C ILE A 32 -24.01 12.32 16.57
N TYR A 33 -23.84 13.05 17.67
CA TYR A 33 -22.52 13.47 18.13
C TYR A 33 -21.65 12.36 18.76
N PHE A 34 -22.18 11.17 19.08
CA PHE A 34 -21.44 10.17 19.87
C PHE A 34 -21.21 8.79 19.22
N ILE A 35 -21.88 8.43 18.13
CA ILE A 35 -21.81 7.07 17.55
C ILE A 35 -21.37 7.13 16.07
N HIS A 36 -20.51 8.09 15.71
CA HIS A 36 -20.07 8.20 14.31
C HIS A 36 -19.01 7.15 14.00
N SER A 37 -19.42 6.03 13.38
CA SER A 37 -18.49 5.07 12.77
C SER A 37 -17.90 5.70 11.51
N ILE A 38 -16.83 6.50 11.69
CA ILE A 38 -16.16 7.25 10.62
C ILE A 38 -15.63 6.30 9.54
N HIS A 39 -15.23 5.09 9.93
CA HIS A 39 -14.76 4.03 9.05
C HIS A 39 -15.58 2.76 9.23
N SER A 40 -15.54 1.89 8.22
CA SER A 40 -15.95 0.51 8.36
C SER A 40 -14.97 -0.25 9.24
N HIS A 41 -15.40 -1.38 9.80
CA HIS A 41 -14.50 -2.24 10.58
C HIS A 41 -13.32 -2.78 9.76
N ASN A 42 -13.41 -2.79 8.42
CA ASN A 42 -12.39 -3.34 7.53
C ASN A 42 -12.26 -2.45 6.28
N ASP A 43 -11.02 -2.16 5.86
CA ASP A 43 -10.73 -1.30 4.70
C ASP A 43 -11.36 -1.83 3.39
N PHE A 44 -11.40 -3.15 3.17
CA PHE A 44 -12.04 -3.79 2.02
C PHE A 44 -13.56 -3.59 2.00
N LEU A 45 -14.22 -3.62 3.16
CA LEU A 45 -15.67 -3.37 3.24
C LEU A 45 -16.00 -1.92 2.91
N GLU A 46 -15.21 -0.98 3.43
CA GLU A 46 -15.33 0.45 3.12
C GLU A 46 -15.08 0.69 1.63
N LEU A 47 -13.98 0.16 1.10
CA LEU A 47 -13.60 0.27 -0.31
C LEU A 47 -14.73 -0.28 -1.22
N PHE A 48 -15.33 -1.41 -0.86
CA PHE A 48 -16.42 -2.00 -1.63
C PHE A 48 -17.72 -1.20 -1.51
N ALA A 49 -18.07 -0.72 -0.31
CA ALA A 49 -19.26 0.08 -0.09
C ALA A 49 -19.20 1.42 -0.86
N GLU A 50 -18.03 2.05 -0.90
CA GLU A 50 -17.85 3.36 -1.53
C GLU A 50 -17.65 3.30 -3.04
N ASN A 51 -16.91 2.31 -3.54
CA ASN A 51 -16.48 2.29 -4.95
C ASN A 51 -17.04 1.11 -5.74
N GLY A 52 -17.81 0.23 -5.10
CA GLY A 52 -18.34 -0.97 -5.73
C GLY A 52 -17.23 -1.97 -6.08
N PHE A 53 -17.56 -2.96 -6.92
CA PHE A 53 -16.72 -4.14 -7.10
C PHE A 53 -15.38 -3.85 -7.82
N ALA A 54 -15.32 -2.80 -8.63
CA ALA A 54 -14.13 -2.48 -9.41
C ALA A 54 -12.91 -2.12 -8.54
N ALA A 55 -13.08 -1.33 -7.48
CA ALA A 55 -11.95 -0.88 -6.68
C ALA A 55 -11.31 -2.00 -5.81
N PRO A 56 -12.08 -2.85 -5.09
CA PRO A 56 -11.51 -4.02 -4.41
C PRO A 56 -10.76 -4.94 -5.36
N LEU A 57 -11.24 -5.13 -6.59
CA LEU A 57 -10.57 -5.98 -7.57
C LEU A 57 -9.19 -5.41 -7.97
N VAL A 58 -9.12 -4.12 -8.28
CA VAL A 58 -7.84 -3.44 -8.57
C VAL A 58 -6.92 -3.49 -7.35
N TYR A 59 -7.46 -3.25 -6.16
CA TYR A 59 -6.69 -3.23 -4.92
C TYR A 59 -6.11 -4.62 -4.58
N ILE A 60 -6.91 -5.69 -4.70
CA ILE A 60 -6.45 -7.07 -4.55
C ILE A 60 -5.37 -7.39 -5.58
N THR A 61 -5.52 -6.94 -6.82
CA THR A 61 -4.51 -7.14 -7.86
C THR A 61 -3.17 -6.50 -7.48
N ILE A 62 -3.19 -5.26 -6.98
CA ILE A 62 -1.99 -4.56 -6.50
C ILE A 62 -1.34 -5.33 -5.34
N ILE A 63 -2.13 -5.76 -4.35
CA ILE A 63 -1.65 -6.55 -3.21
C ILE A 63 -0.96 -7.84 -3.70
N LEU A 64 -1.59 -8.59 -4.60
CA LEU A 64 -1.05 -9.83 -5.14
C LEU A 64 0.27 -9.60 -5.89
N LEU A 65 0.37 -8.53 -6.68
CA LEU A 65 1.61 -8.16 -7.38
C LEU A 65 2.74 -7.82 -6.39
N ILE A 66 2.45 -7.09 -5.32
CA ILE A 66 3.43 -6.75 -4.28
C ILE A 66 3.92 -8.02 -3.59
N ILE A 67 3.00 -8.87 -3.12
CA ILE A 67 3.33 -10.14 -2.46
C ILE A 67 4.15 -11.05 -3.37
N TYR A 68 3.73 -11.22 -4.63
CA TYR A 68 4.40 -12.07 -5.59
C TYR A 68 5.86 -11.64 -5.83
N ASN A 69 6.07 -10.34 -6.04
CA ASN A 69 7.41 -9.80 -6.30
C ASN A 69 8.30 -9.87 -5.05
N LEU A 70 7.76 -9.57 -3.86
CA LEU A 70 8.49 -9.70 -2.60
C LEU A 70 8.88 -11.16 -2.33
N TYR A 71 7.96 -12.11 -2.57
CA TYR A 71 8.24 -13.54 -2.46
C TYR A 71 9.34 -14.01 -3.42
N LYS A 72 9.35 -13.50 -4.66
CA LYS A 72 10.42 -13.81 -5.61
C LYS A 72 11.78 -13.29 -5.11
N LYS A 73 11.81 -12.07 -4.58
CA LYS A 73 13.04 -11.44 -4.06
C LYS A 73 13.52 -12.03 -2.73
N SER A 74 12.59 -12.50 -1.89
CA SER A 74 12.92 -13.12 -0.61
C SER A 74 13.71 -14.42 -0.78
N LYS A 75 13.58 -15.10 -1.92
CA LYS A 75 14.41 -16.27 -2.25
C LYS A 75 15.88 -15.94 -2.46
N SER A 76 16.19 -14.71 -2.89
CA SER A 76 17.56 -14.25 -3.14
C SER A 76 18.16 -13.44 -1.99
N ASN A 77 17.32 -12.78 -1.18
CA ASN A 77 17.77 -11.89 -0.12
C ASN A 77 16.77 -11.91 1.04
N GLU A 78 17.25 -12.30 2.22
CA GLU A 78 16.48 -12.45 3.44
C GLU A 78 15.80 -11.16 3.93
N ASN A 79 16.33 -9.98 3.60
CA ASN A 79 15.69 -8.71 3.96
C ASN A 79 14.30 -8.57 3.33
N TYR A 80 14.13 -9.10 2.10
CA TYR A 80 12.82 -9.10 1.44
C TYR A 80 11.84 -10.09 2.08
N PHE A 81 12.32 -11.11 2.81
CA PHE A 81 11.45 -11.98 3.60
C PHE A 81 10.82 -11.22 4.77
N PHE A 82 11.60 -10.40 5.48
CA PHE A 82 11.06 -9.57 6.57
C PHE A 82 10.09 -8.50 6.05
N ILE A 83 10.37 -7.91 4.88
CA ILE A 83 9.45 -6.96 4.23
C ILE A 83 8.15 -7.66 3.76
N LEU A 84 8.25 -8.89 3.27
CA LEU A 84 7.09 -9.70 2.92
C LEU A 84 6.22 -9.98 4.16
N LEU A 85 6.84 -10.34 5.28
CA LEU A 85 6.14 -10.62 6.53
C LEU A 85 5.43 -9.38 7.08
N SER A 86 6.07 -8.20 6.99
CA SER A 86 5.41 -6.95 7.40
C SER A 86 4.24 -6.60 6.49
N ALA A 87 4.36 -6.81 5.18
CA ALA A 87 3.25 -6.63 4.24
C ALA A 87 2.07 -7.55 4.57
N PHE A 88 2.32 -8.83 4.89
CA PHE A 88 1.27 -9.76 5.34
C PHE A 88 0.61 -9.31 6.64
N ALA A 89 1.39 -8.81 7.61
CA ALA A 89 0.84 -8.28 8.86
C ALA A 89 -0.08 -7.08 8.62
N THR A 90 0.31 -6.15 7.75
CA THR A 90 -0.53 -4.98 7.39
C THR A 90 -1.82 -5.41 6.69
N ILE A 91 -1.74 -6.34 5.73
CA ILE A 91 -2.92 -6.84 5.02
C ILE A 91 -3.84 -7.63 5.97
N GLY A 92 -3.27 -8.49 6.82
CA GLY A 92 -4.03 -9.24 7.81
C GLY A 92 -4.76 -8.32 8.78
N PHE A 93 -4.11 -7.23 9.21
CA PHE A 93 -4.73 -6.23 10.05
C PHE A 93 -5.81 -5.42 9.30
N SER A 94 -5.65 -5.20 7.99
CA SER A 94 -6.64 -4.55 7.10
C SER A 94 -7.92 -5.35 6.89
N LEU A 95 -7.88 -6.67 7.11
CA LEU A 95 -9.07 -7.53 7.06
C LEU A 95 -9.95 -7.42 8.32
N ILE A 96 -9.36 -6.98 9.44
CA ILE A 96 -10.01 -6.96 10.77
C ILE A 96 -10.31 -5.52 11.22
N ALA A 97 -9.45 -4.59 10.83
CA ALA A 97 -9.47 -3.18 11.20
C ALA A 97 -9.27 -2.31 9.94
N PHE A 98 -9.11 -1.01 10.16
CA PHE A 98 -8.91 0.00 9.11
C PHE A 98 -7.52 0.67 9.20
N PRO A 99 -6.40 -0.08 9.21
CA PRO A 99 -5.06 0.52 9.22
C PRO A 99 -4.82 1.49 8.07
N MET A 100 -5.45 1.31 6.92
CA MET A 100 -5.18 2.13 5.75
C MET A 100 -5.77 3.53 5.86
N SER A 101 -6.70 3.77 6.80
CA SER A 101 -7.09 5.16 7.13
C SER A 101 -5.99 5.93 7.85
N LYS A 102 -5.00 5.22 8.43
CA LYS A 102 -3.84 5.81 9.09
C LYS A 102 -2.65 5.83 8.13
N LEU A 103 -2.19 7.05 7.83
CA LEU A 103 -1.05 7.28 6.94
C LEU A 103 0.19 6.47 7.34
N SER A 104 0.44 6.25 8.63
CA SER A 104 1.60 5.48 9.12
C SER A 104 1.61 4.03 8.63
N SER A 105 0.47 3.34 8.63
CA SER A 105 0.39 1.94 8.18
C SER A 105 0.42 1.84 6.66
N TYR A 106 -0.31 2.74 5.98
CA TYR A 106 -0.33 2.81 4.51
C TYR A 106 1.07 3.12 3.95
N PHE A 107 1.81 4.01 4.60
CA PHE A 107 3.15 4.41 4.19
C PHE A 107 4.14 3.22 4.17
N LEU A 108 4.08 2.36 5.19
CA LEU A 108 4.91 1.15 5.23
C LEU A 108 4.58 0.19 4.09
N PHE A 109 3.29 0.00 3.81
CA PHE A 109 2.85 -0.85 2.70
C PHE A 109 3.25 -0.27 1.34
N ALA A 110 3.18 1.06 1.18
CA ALA A 110 3.64 1.75 -0.03
C ALA A 110 5.15 1.58 -0.26
N ILE A 111 5.98 1.67 0.79
CA ILE A 111 7.42 1.39 0.69
C ILE A 111 7.65 -0.07 0.29
N ALA A 112 6.94 -1.02 0.91
CA ALA A 112 7.04 -2.42 0.55
C ALA A 112 6.69 -2.64 -0.94
N GLY A 113 5.67 -1.95 -1.45
CA GLY A 113 5.32 -1.94 -2.87
C GLY A 113 6.40 -1.36 -3.78
N GLY A 114 7.01 -0.24 -3.41
CA GLY A 114 8.13 0.36 -4.14
C GLY A 114 9.34 -0.58 -4.21
N LEU A 115 9.69 -1.21 -3.10
CA LEU A 115 10.77 -2.21 -3.04
C LEU A 115 10.42 -3.49 -3.81
N ALA A 116 9.14 -3.88 -3.85
CA ALA A 116 8.68 -5.01 -4.65
C ALA A 116 8.90 -4.77 -6.15
N LEU A 117 8.61 -3.55 -6.64
CA LEU A 117 8.72 -3.19 -8.06
C LEU A 117 10.13 -2.76 -8.49
N SER A 118 10.96 -2.30 -7.57
CA SER A 118 12.33 -1.84 -7.87
C SER A 118 13.16 -2.94 -8.55
N SER A 119 13.60 -2.73 -9.79
CA SER A 119 14.60 -3.60 -10.40
C SER A 119 15.92 -3.40 -9.66
N ILE A 120 16.43 -4.45 -9.01
CA ILE A 120 17.80 -4.44 -8.46
C ILE A 120 18.73 -4.41 -9.67
N ASN A 121 19.06 -3.20 -10.11
CA ASN A 121 19.99 -2.99 -11.19
C ASN A 121 21.39 -3.09 -10.58
N GLU A 122 21.97 -4.30 -10.57
CA GLU A 122 23.36 -4.51 -10.11
C GLU A 122 24.39 -3.76 -10.97
N LYS A 123 23.96 -3.10 -12.06
CA LYS A 123 24.82 -2.37 -12.99
C LYS A 123 25.70 -1.29 -12.34
N TRP A 124 25.31 -0.72 -11.20
CA TRP A 124 26.13 0.30 -10.53
C TRP A 124 27.35 -0.27 -9.78
N LYS A 125 27.39 -1.57 -9.49
CA LYS A 125 28.53 -2.21 -8.79
C LYS A 125 29.76 -2.38 -9.70
N LEU A 126 29.58 -2.38 -11.02
CA LEU A 126 30.67 -2.49 -12.00
C LEU A 126 31.43 -1.16 -12.21
N LEU A 127 30.78 -0.01 -11.95
CA LEU A 127 31.41 1.31 -12.13
C LEU A 127 32.29 1.74 -10.95
N SER A 128 32.15 1.12 -9.78
CA SER A 128 32.96 1.43 -8.59
C SER A 128 34.27 0.64 -8.50
N PHE A 129 34.59 -0.20 -9.51
CA PHE A 129 35.76 -1.08 -9.53
C PHE A 129 36.78 -0.74 -10.62
N LEU A 130 36.83 0.50 -11.11
CA LEU A 130 38.03 0.97 -11.80
C LEU A 130 39.10 1.28 -10.74
N PRO A 131 40.18 0.47 -10.62
CA PRO A 131 41.28 0.83 -9.76
C PRO A 131 41.89 2.12 -10.30
N HIS A 132 41.93 3.15 -9.47
CA HIS A 132 42.71 4.36 -9.71
C HIS A 132 44.19 3.98 -9.63
N LYS A 133 44.73 3.34 -10.68
CA LYS A 133 46.16 3.08 -10.83
C LYS A 133 46.65 3.62 -12.18
N SER A 134 47.57 4.57 -12.05
CA SER A 134 48.62 4.97 -12.99
C SER A 134 48.20 5.50 -14.36
N LEU A 135 47.82 6.79 -14.40
CA LEU A 135 48.21 7.67 -15.50
C LEU A 135 49.58 8.28 -15.13
N MET A 136 50.62 7.46 -15.26
CA MET A 136 51.98 7.96 -15.45
C MET A 136 52.19 7.96 -16.96
N PHE A 137 51.89 9.10 -17.61
CA PHE A 137 52.41 9.39 -18.94
C PHE A 137 53.29 10.63 -18.81
N SER A 138 54.57 10.38 -19.03
CA SER A 138 55.64 11.33 -19.17
C SER A 138 55.39 12.36 -20.28
N SER A 139 56.04 13.51 -20.09
CA SER A 139 56.45 14.52 -21.07
C SER A 139 55.37 15.45 -21.65
N PHE A 140 55.51 16.74 -21.30
CA PHE A 140 55.55 17.94 -22.16
C PHE A 140 54.84 19.11 -21.45
N PHE A 141 55.60 20.05 -20.89
CA PHE A 141 55.51 21.47 -21.28
C PHE A 141 56.65 22.28 -20.64
N SER A 142 57.32 23.02 -21.51
CA SER A 142 58.45 23.91 -21.28
C SER A 142 58.14 25.10 -20.38
N PHE A 143 59.07 25.47 -19.49
CA PHE A 143 59.78 26.77 -19.43
C PHE A 143 60.95 26.67 -18.46
#